data_AF-A0A0D2GMS1-F1
#
_entry.id   AF-A0A0D2GMS1-F1
#
_cell.length_a   1.000
_cell.length_b   1.000
_cell.length_c   1.000
_cell.angle_alpha   90.00
_cell.angle_beta   90.00
_cell.angle_gamma   90.00
#
_symmetry.space_group_name_H-M   'P 1'
#
loop_
_entity.id
_entity.type
_entity.pdbx_description
1 polymer ?
#
loop_
_entity_poly.entity_id
_entity_poly.type
_entity_poly.pdbx_seq_one_letter_code
_entity_poly.pdbx_strand_id
1 'polypeptide(L)'
;MLGYALPTILMFLPWREPSTIQNFESLWQPSPMFVPLICSILGYCFAKRRGLKQTSPKAKEPFPDVPYLKQLYVVAGALGVVLHVSSLARILSSPTLSLTSVFWPDFTAQPKPFGEGLRTIFLADFWGFHVATYAWLCMAAWDLRRMGRTTVDMGEAAALIPLGSLVIGPGATMTAVWYWRENSLAKTSFAKGLT
;
A
#
# COMPACT_ATOMS: atom_id res chain seq x y z
N MET A 1 -13.77 -7.98 3.03
CA MET A 1 -13.59 -9.26 2.33
C MET A 1 -14.31 -9.29 1.00
N LEU A 2 -15.64 -9.09 0.92
CA LEU A 2 -16.39 -9.13 -0.35
C LEU A 2 -15.82 -8.22 -1.46
N GLY A 3 -15.52 -6.95 -1.15
CA GLY A 3 -15.00 -6.00 -2.15
C GLY A 3 -13.65 -6.34 -2.77
N TYR A 4 -12.88 -7.27 -2.20
CA TYR A 4 -11.55 -7.65 -2.69
C TYR A 4 -11.45 -9.14 -3.03
N ALA A 5 -11.95 -10.01 -2.15
CA ALA A 5 -11.88 -11.46 -2.35
C ALA A 5 -12.76 -11.93 -3.51
N LEU A 6 -13.97 -11.39 -3.67
CA LEU A 6 -14.87 -11.83 -4.75
C LEU A 6 -14.29 -11.51 -6.14
N PRO A 7 -13.86 -10.26 -6.45
CA PRO A 7 -13.19 -9.98 -7.72
C PRO A 7 -11.94 -10.84 -7.94
N THR A 8 -11.16 -11.09 -6.88
CA THR A 8 -9.94 -11.92 -6.97
C THR A 8 -10.27 -13.37 -7.32
N ILE A 9 -11.25 -13.98 -6.66
CA ILE A 9 -11.69 -15.34 -6.97
C ILE A 9 -12.19 -15.42 -8.41
N LEU A 10 -13.02 -14.46 -8.84
CA LEU A 10 -13.54 -14.41 -10.21
C LEU A 10 -12.41 -14.31 -11.26
N MET A 11 -11.32 -13.61 -10.97
CA MET A 11 -10.17 -13.53 -11.87
C MET A 11 -9.44 -14.88 -12.06
N PHE A 12 -9.41 -15.73 -11.02
CA PHE A 12 -8.66 -17.00 -11.04
C PHE A 12 -9.50 -18.23 -11.40
N LEU A 13 -10.81 -18.07 -11.63
CA LEU A 13 -11.65 -19.17 -12.12
C LEU A 13 -11.31 -19.49 -13.60
N PRO A 14 -11.35 -20.78 -13.99
CA PRO A 14 -10.98 -21.20 -15.34
C PRO A 14 -12.10 -20.94 -16.35
N TRP A 15 -12.33 -19.67 -16.68
CA TRP A 15 -13.29 -19.27 -17.70
C TRP A 15 -12.84 -19.70 -19.10
N ARG A 16 -13.79 -20.13 -19.93
CA ARG A 16 -13.50 -20.59 -21.31
C ARG A 16 -13.28 -19.44 -22.29
N GLU A 17 -13.94 -18.31 -22.03
CA GLU A 17 -13.95 -17.12 -22.87
C GLU A 17 -12.87 -16.12 -22.39
N PRO A 18 -11.87 -15.76 -23.21
CA PRO A 18 -10.84 -14.78 -22.85
C PRO A 18 -11.41 -13.42 -22.46
N SER A 19 -12.50 -13.01 -23.12
CA SER A 19 -13.25 -11.77 -22.83
C SER A 19 -13.78 -11.74 -21.39
N THR A 20 -14.15 -12.90 -20.85
CA THR A 20 -14.67 -13.01 -19.48
C THR A 20 -13.56 -12.78 -18.45
N ILE A 21 -12.36 -13.32 -18.70
CA ILE A 21 -11.19 -13.10 -17.85
C ILE A 21 -10.82 -11.62 -17.82
N GLN A 22 -10.74 -10.97 -18.99
CA GLN A 22 -10.43 -9.54 -19.10
C GLN A 22 -11.46 -8.65 -18.40
N ASN A 23 -12.75 -9.00 -18.46
CA ASN A 23 -13.80 -8.27 -17.76
C ASN A 23 -13.66 -8.38 -16.24
N PHE A 24 -13.33 -9.57 -15.72
CA PHE A 24 -13.11 -9.74 -14.28
C PHE A 24 -11.81 -9.10 -13.81
N GLU A 25 -10.75 -9.13 -14.62
CA GLU A 25 -9.52 -8.37 -14.38
C GLU A 25 -9.82 -6.86 -14.30
N SER A 26 -10.61 -6.34 -15.24
CA SER A 26 -11.05 -4.94 -15.23
C SER A 26 -11.91 -4.60 -14.00
N LEU A 27 -12.78 -5.50 -13.57
CA LEU A 27 -13.57 -5.36 -12.33
C LEU A 27 -12.69 -5.43 -11.07
N TRP A 28 -11.58 -6.16 -11.13
CA TRP A 28 -10.65 -6.30 -10.02
C TRP A 28 -9.81 -5.04 -9.80
N GLN A 29 -9.49 -4.28 -10.85
CA GLN A 29 -8.71 -3.03 -10.77
C GLN A 29 -9.23 -2.04 -9.70
N PRO A 30 -10.53 -1.70 -9.63
CA PRO A 30 -11.09 -0.82 -8.59
C PRO A 30 -11.38 -1.51 -7.24
N SER A 31 -11.04 -2.79 -7.06
CA SER A 31 -11.37 -3.54 -5.85
C SER A 31 -10.94 -2.90 -4.51
N PRO A 32 -9.80 -2.18 -4.41
CA PRO A 32 -9.45 -1.48 -3.18
C PRO A 32 -10.47 -0.40 -2.78
N MET A 33 -11.22 0.17 -3.73
CA MET A 33 -12.24 1.19 -3.48
C MET A 33 -13.58 0.58 -3.05
N PHE A 34 -13.87 -0.65 -3.46
CA PHE A 34 -15.12 -1.33 -3.09
C PHE A 34 -15.19 -1.63 -1.59
N VAL A 35 -14.05 -1.96 -0.97
CA VAL A 35 -14.01 -2.29 0.47
C VAL A 35 -14.49 -1.12 1.35
N PRO A 36 -13.88 0.09 1.31
CA PRO A 36 -14.35 1.21 2.12
C PRO A 36 -15.76 1.64 1.76
N LEU A 37 -16.16 1.57 0.47
CA LEU A 37 -17.51 1.91 0.03
C LEU A 37 -18.56 0.97 0.66
N ILE A 38 -18.36 -0.35 0.53
CA ILE A 38 -19.26 -1.36 1.10
C ILE A 38 -19.30 -1.23 2.63
N CYS A 39 -18.14 -1.11 3.28
CA CYS A 39 -18.07 -0.93 4.74
C CYS A 39 -18.83 0.34 5.19
N SER A 40 -18.72 1.43 4.45
CA SER A 40 -19.41 2.68 4.79
C SER A 40 -20.92 2.56 4.66
N ILE A 41 -21.42 1.94 3.58
CA ILE A 41 -22.84 1.70 3.36
C ILE A 41 -23.41 0.78 4.43
N LEU A 42 -22.75 -0.36 4.70
CA LEU A 42 -23.19 -1.31 5.71
C LEU A 42 -23.13 -0.71 7.12
N GLY A 43 -22.07 0.04 7.43
CA GLY A 43 -21.91 0.75 8.69
C GLY A 43 -23.01 1.78 8.91
N TYR A 44 -23.33 2.58 7.89
CA TYR A 44 -24.44 3.53 7.94
C TYR A 44 -25.78 2.84 8.18
N CYS A 45 -26.09 1.79 7.42
CA CYS A 45 -27.32 1.02 7.56
C CYS A 45 -27.44 0.38 8.95
N PHE A 46 -26.34 -0.15 9.49
CA PHE A 46 -26.30 -0.76 10.82
C PHE A 46 -26.53 0.28 11.92
N ALA A 47 -25.82 1.41 11.87
CA ALA A 47 -25.97 2.49 12.84
C ALA A 47 -27.41 3.06 12.86
N LYS A 48 -27.98 3.30 11.67
CA LYS A 48 -29.36 3.77 11.50
C LYS A 48 -30.38 2.80 12.07
N ARG A 49 -30.24 1.49 11.79
CA ARG A 49 -31.17 0.45 12.28
C ARG A 49 -31.10 0.24 13.79
N ARG A 50 -29.91 0.41 14.38
CA ARG A 50 -29.67 0.21 15.82
C ARG A 50 -29.83 1.49 16.64
N GLY A 51 -30.14 2.62 16.02
CA GLY A 51 -30.22 3.91 16.70
C GLY A 51 -28.91 4.31 17.40
N LEU A 52 -27.77 3.85 16.88
CA LEU A 52 -26.47 4.15 17.47
C LEU A 52 -26.18 5.64 17.31
N LYS A 53 -25.94 6.33 18.43
CA LYS A 53 -25.46 7.71 18.41
C LYS A 53 -23.95 7.67 18.19
N GLN A 54 -23.48 8.52 17.29
CA GLN A 54 -22.06 8.67 17.02
C GLN A 54 -21.42 9.37 18.23
N THR A 55 -20.77 8.59 19.09
CA THR A 55 -20.02 9.13 20.23
C THR A 55 -18.60 9.41 19.78
N SER A 56 -18.17 10.67 19.80
CA SER A 56 -16.77 11.00 19.64
C SER A 56 -15.97 10.37 20.79
N PRO A 57 -14.92 9.59 20.51
CA PRO A 57 -14.04 9.08 21.55
C PRO A 57 -13.52 10.23 22.42
N LYS A 58 -13.49 10.04 23.74
CA LYS A 58 -12.88 11.04 24.63
C LYS A 58 -11.39 11.12 24.30
N ALA A 59 -10.88 12.33 24.04
CA ALA A 59 -9.51 12.58 23.59
C ALA A 59 -8.38 12.07 24.50
N LYS A 60 -8.70 11.52 25.68
CA LYS A 60 -7.73 11.03 26.67
C LYS A 60 -7.51 9.51 26.64
N GLU A 61 -8.33 8.75 25.92
CA GLU A 61 -8.20 7.30 25.87
C GLU A 61 -7.47 6.86 24.60
N PRO A 62 -6.41 6.02 24.70
CA PRO A 62 -5.78 5.44 23.52
C PRO A 62 -6.77 4.53 22.82
N PHE A 63 -6.77 4.55 21.48
CA PHE A 63 -7.63 3.65 20.72
C PHE A 63 -7.22 2.18 20.99
N PRO A 64 -8.18 1.29 21.27
CA PRO A 64 -7.90 -0.08 21.69
C PRO A 64 -7.28 -0.95 20.59
N ASP A 65 -7.35 -0.52 19.33
CA ASP A 65 -6.82 -1.20 18.15
C ASP A 65 -5.34 -0.90 17.86
N VAL A 66 -4.79 0.18 18.43
CA VAL A 66 -3.41 0.64 18.20
C VAL A 66 -2.36 -0.45 18.46
N PRO A 67 -2.41 -1.27 19.53
CA PRO A 67 -1.43 -2.35 19.73
C PRO A 67 -1.46 -3.40 18.63
N TYR A 68 -2.64 -3.80 18.16
CA TYR A 68 -2.80 -4.78 17.09
C TYR A 68 -2.34 -4.22 15.73
N LEU A 69 -2.65 -2.96 15.47
CA LEU A 69 -2.21 -2.25 14.28
C LEU A 69 -0.68 -2.15 14.20
N LYS A 70 -0.02 -1.89 15.33
CA LYS A 70 1.44 -1.92 15.46
C LYS A 70 2.02 -3.29 15.13
N GLN A 71 1.44 -4.35 15.69
CA GLN A 71 1.88 -5.72 15.41
C GLN A 71 1.73 -6.06 13.92
N LEU A 72 0.61 -5.64 13.31
CA LEU A 72 0.37 -5.83 11.88
C LEU A 72 1.46 -5.17 11.03
N TYR A 73 1.84 -3.92 11.33
CA TYR A 73 2.93 -3.25 10.60
C TYR A 73 4.27 -3.93 10.78
N VAL A 74 4.59 -4.43 11.98
CA VAL A 74 5.85 -5.15 12.22
C VAL A 74 5.90 -6.44 11.41
N VAL A 75 4.83 -7.24 11.43
CA VAL A 75 4.74 -8.49 10.67
C VAL A 75 4.79 -8.23 9.18
N ALA A 76 3.98 -7.29 8.67
CA ALA A 76 3.96 -6.93 7.25
C ALA A 76 5.31 -6.35 6.80
N GLY A 77 5.97 -5.56 7.64
CA GLY A 77 7.30 -5.01 7.36
C GLY A 77 8.36 -6.11 7.28
N ALA A 78 8.37 -7.06 8.21
CA ALA A 78 9.27 -8.21 8.17
C ALA A 78 9.07 -9.05 6.90
N LEU A 79 7.81 -9.34 6.53
CA LEU A 79 7.50 -10.02 5.27
C LEU A 79 7.96 -9.21 4.05
N GLY A 80 7.80 -7.88 4.09
CA GLY A 80 8.29 -6.97 3.06
C GLY A 80 9.80 -7.03 2.86
N VAL A 81 10.58 -7.05 3.96
CA VAL A 81 12.04 -7.22 3.91
C VAL A 81 12.41 -8.58 3.32
N VAL A 82 11.77 -9.66 3.79
CA VAL A 82 12.03 -11.02 3.27
C VAL A 82 11.74 -11.08 1.77
N LEU A 83 10.64 -10.51 1.30
CA LEU A 83 10.30 -10.46 -0.12
C LEU A 83 11.33 -9.65 -0.92
N HIS A 84 11.76 -8.50 -0.40
CA HIS A 84 12.76 -7.66 -1.06
C HIS A 84 14.11 -8.36 -1.19
N VAL A 85 14.64 -8.89 -0.08
CA VAL A 85 15.93 -9.59 -0.06
C VAL A 85 15.88 -10.86 -0.91
N SER A 86 14.80 -11.64 -0.83
CA SER A 86 14.66 -12.84 -1.67
C SER A 86 14.59 -12.51 -3.16
N SER A 87 13.90 -11.43 -3.54
CA SER A 87 13.85 -10.97 -4.93
C SER A 87 15.23 -10.55 -5.42
N LEU A 88 15.96 -9.74 -4.64
CA LEU A 88 17.32 -9.32 -4.99
C LEU A 88 18.28 -10.52 -5.07
N ALA A 89 18.23 -11.43 -4.10
CA ALA A 89 19.05 -12.64 -4.10
C ALA A 89 18.79 -13.50 -5.35
N ARG A 90 17.52 -13.64 -5.76
CA ARG A 90 17.15 -14.37 -6.98
C ARG A 90 17.68 -13.70 -8.25
N ILE A 91 17.64 -12.37 -8.33
CA ILE A 91 18.18 -11.62 -9.46
C ILE A 91 19.70 -11.79 -9.52
N LEU A 92 20.38 -11.56 -8.41
CA LEU A 92 21.85 -11.61 -8.32
C LEU A 92 22.42 -13.02 -8.54
N SER A 93 21.65 -14.06 -8.20
CA SER A 93 22.07 -15.46 -8.38
C SER A 93 21.76 -16.00 -9.78
N SER A 94 21.05 -15.25 -10.62
CA SER A 94 20.66 -15.70 -11.95
C SER A 94 21.67 -15.23 -13.01
N PRO A 95 22.11 -16.11 -13.93
CA PRO A 95 22.96 -15.70 -15.05
C PRO A 95 22.19 -14.91 -16.12
N THR A 96 20.85 -14.91 -16.09
CA THR A 96 20.00 -14.34 -17.14
C THR A 96 19.19 -13.13 -16.69
N LEU A 97 19.17 -12.80 -15.39
CA LEU A 97 18.42 -11.68 -14.86
C LEU A 97 19.37 -10.55 -14.45
N SER A 98 18.93 -9.32 -14.67
CA SER A 98 19.55 -8.11 -14.13
C SER A 98 18.48 -7.22 -13.49
N LEU A 99 18.89 -6.26 -12.66
CA LEU A 99 17.95 -5.30 -12.09
C LEU A 99 17.19 -4.53 -13.17
N THR A 100 17.87 -4.16 -14.26
CA THR A 100 17.25 -3.49 -15.39
C THR A 100 16.30 -4.41 -16.15
N SER A 101 16.66 -5.67 -16.38
CA SER A 101 15.78 -6.64 -17.04
C SER A 101 14.57 -7.02 -16.19
N VAL A 102 14.59 -6.80 -14.88
CA VAL A 102 13.43 -7.08 -14.02
C VAL A 102 12.57 -5.85 -13.81
N PHE A 103 13.17 -4.69 -13.52
CA PHE A 103 12.45 -3.50 -13.07
C PHE A 103 12.33 -2.39 -14.11
N TRP A 104 13.04 -2.44 -15.25
CA TRP A 104 12.97 -1.39 -16.26
C TRP A 104 12.09 -1.80 -17.46
N PRO A 105 11.07 -1.01 -17.82
CA PRO A 105 10.27 -1.28 -19.00
C PRO A 105 11.06 -1.05 -20.29
N ASP A 106 10.83 -1.91 -21.28
CA ASP A 106 11.25 -1.65 -22.65
C ASP A 106 10.17 -0.82 -23.36
N PHE A 107 10.53 0.34 -23.91
CA PHE A 107 9.62 1.25 -24.59
C PHE A 107 9.64 1.13 -26.12
N THR A 108 10.35 0.14 -26.68
CA THR A 108 10.35 -0.07 -28.13
C THR A 108 8.95 -0.40 -28.64
N ALA A 109 8.58 0.20 -29.79
CA ALA A 109 7.26 0.05 -30.41
C ALA A 109 7.11 -1.25 -31.24
N GLN A 110 7.99 -2.23 -31.05
CA GLN A 110 8.00 -3.47 -31.82
C GLN A 110 7.05 -4.50 -31.21
N PRO A 111 6.48 -5.41 -32.01
CA PRO A 111 5.71 -6.54 -31.50
C PRO A 111 6.57 -7.37 -30.53
N LYS A 112 6.10 -7.52 -29.29
CA LYS A 112 6.80 -8.29 -28.25
C LYS A 112 6.22 -9.70 -28.13
N PRO A 113 7.05 -10.72 -27.84
CA PRO A 113 6.55 -12.02 -27.45
C PRO A 113 5.59 -11.92 -26.25
N PHE A 114 4.63 -12.84 -26.16
CA PHE A 114 3.57 -12.80 -25.14
C PHE A 114 4.10 -12.62 -23.70
N GLY A 115 5.14 -13.36 -23.32
CA GLY A 115 5.73 -13.25 -21.97
C GLY A 115 6.33 -11.87 -21.68
N GLU A 116 6.90 -11.22 -22.70
CA GLU A 116 7.45 -9.87 -22.56
C GLU A 116 6.35 -8.79 -22.56
N GLY A 117 5.27 -9.04 -23.30
CA GLY A 117 4.03 -8.24 -23.21
C GLY A 117 3.44 -8.25 -21.80
N LEU A 118 3.26 -9.44 -21.21
CA LEU A 118 2.80 -9.59 -19.82
C LEU A 118 3.74 -8.91 -18.82
N ARG A 119 5.06 -9.09 -18.98
CA ARG A 119 6.05 -8.40 -18.15
C ARG A 119 5.91 -6.88 -18.24
N THR A 120 5.67 -6.34 -19.43
CA THR A 120 5.50 -4.89 -19.64
C THR A 120 4.27 -4.36 -18.89
N ILE A 121 3.15 -5.10 -18.89
CA ILE A 121 1.93 -4.75 -18.15
C ILE A 121 2.21 -4.75 -16.64
N PHE A 122 2.80 -5.82 -16.11
CA PHE A 122 3.13 -5.89 -14.67
C PHE A 122 4.14 -4.83 -14.23
N LEU A 123 5.06 -4.42 -15.11
CA LEU A 123 5.97 -3.31 -14.84
C LEU A 123 5.25 -1.96 -14.79
N ALA A 124 4.27 -1.74 -15.66
CA ALA A 124 3.44 -0.54 -15.61
C ALA A 124 2.68 -0.47 -14.28
N ASP A 125 2.07 -1.58 -13.85
CA ASP A 125 1.41 -1.66 -12.54
C ASP A 125 2.40 -1.42 -11.40
N PHE A 126 3.56 -2.10 -11.42
CA PHE A 126 4.58 -1.95 -10.40
C PHE A 126 5.01 -0.49 -10.21
N TRP A 127 5.35 0.21 -11.29
CA TRP A 127 5.77 1.61 -11.22
C TRP A 127 4.62 2.54 -10.88
N GLY A 128 3.42 2.30 -11.43
CA GLY A 128 2.22 3.06 -11.08
C GLY A 128 1.92 3.00 -9.58
N PHE A 129 1.89 1.79 -9.01
CA PHE A 129 1.71 1.58 -7.57
C PHE A 129 2.86 2.15 -6.75
N HIS A 130 4.11 2.01 -7.21
CA HIS A 130 5.27 2.53 -6.48
C HIS A 130 5.24 4.07 -6.38
N VAL A 131 4.98 4.77 -7.49
CA VAL A 131 4.88 6.23 -7.52
C VAL A 131 3.69 6.73 -6.70
N ALA A 132 2.53 6.08 -6.83
CA ALA A 132 1.35 6.40 -6.03
C ALA A 132 1.62 6.20 -4.53
N THR A 133 2.29 5.11 -4.15
CA THR A 133 2.68 4.83 -2.77
C THR A 133 3.66 5.88 -2.27
N TYR A 134 4.70 6.23 -3.04
CA TYR A 134 5.64 7.28 -2.67
C TYR A 134 4.92 8.61 -2.38
N ALA A 135 4.04 9.06 -3.29
CA ALA A 135 3.25 10.26 -3.08
C ALA A 135 2.40 10.17 -1.81
N TRP A 136 1.77 9.02 -1.56
CA TRP A 136 0.95 8.79 -0.36
C TRP A 136 1.76 8.82 0.94
N LEU A 137 2.99 8.30 0.95
CA LEU A 137 3.88 8.34 2.11
C LEU A 137 4.40 9.75 2.39
N CYS A 138 4.71 10.52 1.35
CA CYS A 138 5.03 11.95 1.49
C CYS A 138 3.83 12.73 2.05
N MET A 139 2.62 12.46 1.56
CA MET A 139 1.38 13.04 2.09
C MET A 139 1.16 12.66 3.56
N ALA A 140 1.47 11.43 3.97
CA ALA A 140 1.40 11.01 5.36
C ALA A 140 2.37 11.80 6.26
N ALA A 141 3.60 12.05 5.81
CA ALA A 141 4.56 12.89 6.53
C ALA A 141 4.09 14.35 6.61
N TRP A 142 3.57 14.89 5.51
CA TRP A 142 2.98 16.22 5.44
C TRP A 142 1.82 16.38 6.41
N ASP A 143 0.92 15.40 6.46
CA ASP A 143 -0.22 15.37 7.38
C ASP A 143 0.22 15.45 8.84
N LEU A 144 1.26 14.71 9.23
CA LEU A 144 1.79 14.79 10.58
C LEU A 144 2.40 16.17 10.87
N ARG A 145 3.11 16.76 9.89
CA ARG A 145 3.75 18.07 10.07
C ARG A 145 2.70 19.16 10.22
N ARG A 146 1.69 19.22 9.33
CA ARG A 146 0.61 20.23 9.40
C ARG A 146 -0.25 20.09 10.65
N MET A 147 -0.38 18.88 11.21
CA MET A 147 -1.10 18.63 12.46
C MET A 147 -0.22 18.86 13.72
N GLY A 148 1.01 19.33 13.56
CA GLY A 148 1.96 19.56 14.65
C GLY A 148 2.39 18.28 15.37
N ARG A 149 2.29 17.12 14.71
CA ARG A 149 2.64 15.80 15.26
C ARG A 149 4.07 15.37 14.95
N THR A 150 4.76 16.10 14.09
CA THR A 150 6.18 15.92 13.80
C THR A 150 6.86 17.24 13.42
N THR A 151 8.17 17.31 13.62
CA THR A 151 9.06 18.37 13.16
C THR A 151 9.93 17.93 11.97
N VAL A 152 9.74 16.69 11.49
CA VAL A 152 10.49 16.13 10.36
C VAL A 152 10.37 17.04 9.14
N ASP A 153 11.51 17.32 8.51
CA ASP A 153 11.51 18.12 7.31
C ASP A 153 10.92 17.36 6.11
N MET A 154 10.23 18.07 5.22
CA MET A 154 9.58 17.43 4.07
C MET A 154 10.59 17.00 3.00
N GLY A 155 11.69 17.72 2.84
CA GLY A 155 12.79 17.31 1.97
C GLY A 155 13.48 16.06 2.50
N GLU A 156 13.70 16.00 3.82
CA GLU A 156 14.23 14.81 4.49
C GLU A 156 13.31 13.60 4.31
N ALA A 157 12.00 13.75 4.58
CA ALA A 157 11.03 12.68 4.37
C ALA A 157 11.00 12.22 2.90
N ALA A 158 10.95 13.16 1.96
CA ALA A 158 10.96 12.87 0.52
C ALA A 158 12.23 12.15 0.06
N ALA A 159 13.37 12.34 0.74
CA ALA A 159 14.62 11.64 0.45
C ALA A 159 14.71 10.26 1.14
N LEU A 160 14.27 10.15 2.39
CA LEU A 160 14.37 8.91 3.18
C LEU A 160 13.40 7.83 2.71
N ILE A 161 12.21 8.20 2.20
CA ILE A 161 11.23 7.23 1.69
C ILE A 161 11.77 6.42 0.48
N PRO A 162 12.28 7.03 -0.61
CA PRO A 162 12.83 6.28 -1.72
C PRO A 162 14.11 5.54 -1.33
N LEU A 163 14.95 6.13 -0.46
CA LEU A 163 16.14 5.46 0.06
C LEU A 163 15.78 4.19 0.84
N GLY A 164 14.79 4.28 1.74
CA GLY A 164 14.27 3.12 2.46
C GLY A 164 13.73 2.07 1.48
N SER A 165 12.98 2.50 0.46
CA SER A 165 12.40 1.59 -0.53
C SER A 165 13.46 0.82 -1.31
N LEU A 166 14.64 1.42 -1.52
CA LEU A 166 15.80 0.79 -2.14
C LEU A 166 16.52 -0.17 -1.19
N VAL A 167 16.65 0.16 0.10
CA VAL A 167 17.47 -0.58 1.07
C VAL A 167 16.72 -1.75 1.70
N ILE A 168 15.50 -1.52 2.19
CA ILE A 168 14.69 -2.52 2.89
C ILE A 168 13.49 -2.99 2.07
N GLY A 169 13.26 -2.38 0.92
CA GLY A 169 12.16 -2.68 0.02
C GLY A 169 10.93 -1.79 0.25
N PRO A 170 10.14 -1.55 -0.82
CA PRO A 170 9.01 -0.62 -0.79
C PRO A 170 7.92 -1.03 0.20
N GLY A 171 7.66 -2.33 0.36
CA GLY A 171 6.68 -2.83 1.33
C GLY A 171 7.09 -2.54 2.77
N ALA A 172 8.35 -2.81 3.12
CA ALA A 172 8.86 -2.55 4.45
C ALA A 172 8.88 -1.05 4.76
N THR A 173 9.34 -0.23 3.83
CA THR A 173 9.32 1.24 3.96
C THR A 173 7.92 1.79 4.16
N MET A 174 6.96 1.33 3.35
CA MET A 174 5.55 1.72 3.51
C MET A 174 5.08 1.41 4.94
N THR A 175 5.28 0.18 5.42
CA THR A 175 4.85 -0.19 6.78
C THR A 175 5.56 0.61 7.87
N ALA A 176 6.84 0.95 7.69
CA ALA A 176 7.60 1.75 8.65
C ALA A 176 7.05 3.18 8.77
N VAL A 177 6.76 3.83 7.64
CA VAL A 177 6.14 5.17 7.62
C VAL A 177 4.76 5.14 8.25
N TRP A 178 3.94 4.13 7.94
CA TRP A 178 2.61 3.97 8.55
C TRP A 178 2.69 3.70 10.05
N TYR A 179 3.61 2.84 10.49
CA TYR A 179 3.86 2.60 11.91
C TYR A 179 4.25 3.90 12.64
N TRP A 180 5.14 4.69 12.06
CA TRP A 180 5.52 6.00 12.59
C TRP A 180 4.35 6.98 12.65
N ARG A 181 3.52 7.02 11.59
CA ARG A 181 2.33 7.87 11.52
C ARG A 181 1.33 7.54 12.62
N GLU A 182 0.96 6.27 12.77
CA GLU A 182 -0.01 5.86 13.78
C GLU A 182 0.50 6.15 15.20
N ASN A 183 1.80 5.93 15.45
CA ASN A 183 2.40 6.30 16.73
C ASN A 183 2.37 7.81 17.00
N SER A 184 2.49 8.63 15.96
CA SER A 184 2.48 10.10 16.09
C SER A 184 1.06 10.63 16.27
N LEU A 185 0.07 10.01 15.63
CA LEU A 185 -1.34 10.36 15.79
C LEU A 185 -1.94 9.88 17.12
N ALA A 186 -1.47 8.74 17.64
CA ALA A 186 -1.90 8.20 18.93
C ALA A 186 -1.46 9.05 20.14
N LYS A 187 -0.47 9.95 19.96
CA LYS A 187 -0.06 10.90 21.01
C LYS A 187 -1.12 11.98 21.22
N THR A 188 -1.30 12.40 22.47
CA THR A 188 -2.22 13.49 22.84
C THR A 188 -1.55 14.87 22.88
N SER A 189 -0.24 14.94 22.64
CA SER A 189 0.57 16.16 22.66
C SER A 189 1.16 16.50 21.28
N PHE A 190 1.47 17.78 21.06
CA PHE A 190 2.25 18.23 19.91
C PHE A 190 3.71 17.76 19.99
N ALA A 191 4.42 17.79 18.86
CA ALA A 191 5.85 17.51 18.81
C ALA A 191 6.64 18.60 19.56
N LYS A 192 7.69 18.19 20.28
CA LYS A 192 8.58 19.12 20.98
C LYS A 192 9.32 20.00 19.97
N GLY A 193 9.43 21.31 20.25
CA GLY A 193 10.08 22.28 19.36
C GLY A 193 9.15 23.03 18.41
N LEU A 194 7.83 22.84 18.53
CA LEU A 194 6.79 23.65 17.86
C LEU A 194 6.19 24.74 18.78
N THR A 195 6.86 25.05 19.89
CA THR A 195 6.50 26.08 20.87
C THR A 195 7.37 27.31 20.71
#